data_AF-D6X9Q8-F1
#
_entry.id   AF-D6X9Q8-F1
#
_cell.length_a   1.000
_cell.length_b   1.000
_cell.length_c   1.000
_cell.angle_alpha   90.00
_cell.angle_beta   90.00
_cell.angle_gamma   90.00
#
_symmetry.space_group_name_H-M   'P 1'
#
loop_
_entity.id
_entity.type
_entity.pdbx_description
1 polymer ?
#
loop_
_entity_poly.entity_id
_entity_poly.type
_entity_poly.pdbx_seq_one_letter_code
_entity_poly.pdbx_strand_id
1 'polypeptide(L)'
;MPTSRLLWGGIAAVACGAVLCVVGWYGVSGERVAERQLPYLASATVPGAALLVAGAVLIAAGAVRTGGVRAEAGQGRPGEGPSAEDGSGAGPAEVAPLPVPARDGPSSDGPPLRVPGGTLAHRPDCPLVSGKPEALPAGDAELEPCPVCEPWRP
;
A
#
# COMPACT_ATOMS: atom_id res chain seq x y z
N MET A 1 -22.63 -22.16 13.99
CA MET A 1 -21.60 -21.45 14.79
C MET A 1 -20.19 -21.47 14.18
N PRO A 2 -19.62 -22.57 13.63
CA PRO A 2 -18.24 -22.56 13.15
C PRO A 2 -18.03 -21.62 11.96
N THR A 3 -18.96 -21.55 11.00
CA THR A 3 -18.89 -20.64 9.83
C THR A 3 -18.80 -19.16 10.20
N SER A 4 -19.54 -18.72 11.21
CA SER A 4 -19.45 -17.35 11.72
C SER A 4 -18.05 -17.04 12.27
N ARG A 5 -17.43 -17.99 12.99
CA ARG A 5 -16.06 -17.84 13.49
C ARG A 5 -15.02 -17.78 12.37
N LEU A 6 -15.19 -18.59 11.31
CA LEU A 6 -14.31 -18.54 10.13
C LEU A 6 -14.41 -17.20 9.38
N LEU A 7 -15.63 -16.70 9.18
CA LEU A 7 -15.85 -15.42 8.51
C LEU A 7 -15.28 -14.24 9.31
N TRP A 8 -15.59 -14.15 10.60
CA TRP A 8 -15.04 -13.11 11.46
C TRP A 8 -13.52 -13.20 11.60
N GLY A 9 -12.99 -14.43 11.71
CA GLY A 9 -11.54 -14.66 11.71
C GLY A 9 -10.87 -14.22 10.42
N GLY A 10 -11.50 -14.51 9.27
CA GLY A 10 -11.00 -14.07 7.96
C GLY A 10 -11.03 -12.56 7.78
N ILE A 11 -12.14 -11.90 8.16
CA ILE A 11 -12.25 -10.43 8.12
C ILE A 11 -11.21 -9.78 9.03
N ALA A 12 -11.04 -10.28 10.25
CA ALA A 12 -10.03 -9.78 11.18
C ALA A 12 -8.61 -9.95 10.63
N ALA A 13 -8.30 -11.10 10.02
CA ALA A 13 -7.00 -11.34 9.39
C ALA A 13 -6.75 -10.37 8.23
N VAL A 14 -7.72 -10.15 7.33
CA VAL A 14 -7.60 -9.18 6.23
C VAL A 14 -7.38 -7.77 6.77
N ALA A 15 -8.17 -7.35 7.76
CA ALA A 15 -8.05 -6.01 8.35
C ALA A 15 -6.67 -5.81 8.99
N CYS A 16 -6.19 -6.76 9.80
CA CYS A 16 -4.86 -6.70 10.40
C CYS A 16 -3.75 -6.70 9.33
N GLY A 17 -3.88 -7.52 8.28
CA GLY A 17 -2.93 -7.56 7.17
C GLY A 17 -2.85 -6.23 6.43
N ALA A 18 -4.00 -5.60 6.15
CA ALA A 18 -4.07 -4.28 5.52
C ALA A 18 -3.42 -3.19 6.41
N VAL A 19 -3.69 -3.21 7.71
CA VAL A 19 -3.08 -2.27 8.68
C VAL A 19 -1.56 -2.44 8.70
N LEU A 20 -1.04 -3.67 8.74
CA LEU A 20 0.40 -3.91 8.68
C LEU A 20 1.03 -3.38 7.40
N CYS A 21 0.42 -3.60 6.24
CA CYS A 21 0.91 -3.07 4.97
C CYS A 21 0.96 -1.52 4.99
N VAL A 22 -0.06 -0.85 5.53
CA VAL A 22 -0.09 0.62 5.66
C VAL A 22 0.99 1.13 6.61
N VAL A 23 1.17 0.48 7.77
CA VAL A 23 2.21 0.84 8.74
C VAL A 23 3.60 0.64 8.14
N GLY A 24 3.81 -0.47 7.43
CA GLY A 24 5.05 -0.75 6.70
C GLY A 24 5.37 0.32 5.66
N TRP A 25 4.38 0.70 4.86
CA TRP A 25 4.50 1.78 3.88
C TRP A 25 4.88 3.12 4.53
N TYR A 26 4.23 3.46 5.64
CA TYR A 26 4.53 4.68 6.38
C TYR A 26 5.95 4.68 6.95
N GLY A 27 6.40 3.55 7.51
CA GLY A 27 7.78 3.38 8.01
C GLY A 27 8.83 3.53 6.91
N VAL A 28 8.62 2.89 5.76
CA VAL A 28 9.52 3.03 4.59
C VAL A 28 9.54 4.47 4.07
N SER A 29 8.40 5.14 4.02
CA SER A 29 8.29 6.53 3.54
C SER A 29 9.02 7.54 4.45
N GLY A 30 9.18 7.21 5.74
CA GLY A 30 9.92 8.02 6.71
C GLY A 30 11.43 7.77 6.73
N GLU A 31 11.90 6.68 6.12
CA GLU A 31 13.31 6.27 6.16
C GLU A 31 14.02 6.59 4.84
N ARG A 32 15.20 7.22 4.95
CA ARG A 32 15.94 7.78 3.82
C ARG A 32 17.05 6.86 3.32
N VAL A 33 17.57 6.02 4.20
CA VAL A 33 18.61 5.07 3.86
C VAL A 33 17.96 3.77 3.42
N ALA A 34 18.15 3.37 2.17
CA ALA A 34 17.55 2.15 1.62
C ALA A 34 17.88 0.89 2.46
N GLU A 35 19.08 0.83 3.04
CA GLU A 35 19.51 -0.24 3.95
C GLU A 35 18.63 -0.34 5.20
N ARG A 36 18.12 0.80 5.69
CA ARG A 36 17.21 0.89 6.83
C ARG A 36 15.74 0.72 6.45
N GLN A 37 15.40 0.68 5.15
CA GLN A 37 14.06 0.37 4.67
C GLN A 37 13.77 -1.14 4.69
N LEU A 38 14.80 -1.97 4.52
CA LEU A 38 14.67 -3.43 4.49
C LEU A 38 13.98 -4.02 5.74
N PRO A 39 14.29 -3.59 6.98
CA PRO A 39 13.60 -4.05 8.17
C PRO A 39 12.10 -3.73 8.18
N TYR A 40 11.67 -2.56 7.70
CA TYR A 40 10.25 -2.20 7.65
C TYR A 40 9.50 -3.05 6.63
N LEU A 41 10.07 -3.30 5.46
CA LEU A 41 9.48 -4.20 4.47
C LEU A 41 9.39 -5.63 5.01
N ALA A 42 10.49 -6.15 5.56
CA ALA A 42 10.53 -7.51 6.09
C ALA A 42 9.52 -7.74 7.23
N SER A 43 9.37 -6.77 8.14
CA SER A 43 8.49 -6.89 9.31
C SER A 43 7.02 -6.58 9.04
N ALA A 44 6.69 -5.85 7.97
CA ALA A 44 5.34 -5.40 7.71
C ALA A 44 4.69 -6.04 6.48
N THR A 45 5.38 -6.09 5.33
CA THR A 45 4.73 -6.53 4.08
C THR A 45 4.64 -8.05 3.97
N VAL A 46 5.67 -8.79 4.39
CA VAL A 46 5.64 -10.26 4.40
C VAL A 46 4.53 -10.81 5.30
N PRO A 47 4.45 -10.44 6.60
CA PRO A 47 3.35 -10.91 7.46
C PRO A 47 2.01 -10.28 7.07
N GLY A 48 1.99 -9.03 6.58
CA GLY A 48 0.77 -8.38 6.11
C GLY A 48 0.14 -9.12 4.92
N ALA A 49 0.94 -9.46 3.90
CA ALA A 49 0.51 -10.25 2.75
C ALA A 49 0.04 -11.66 3.16
N ALA A 50 0.76 -12.31 4.08
CA ALA A 50 0.36 -13.63 4.59
C ALA A 50 -1.02 -13.58 5.25
N LEU A 51 -1.31 -12.55 6.04
CA LEU A 51 -2.62 -12.34 6.68
C LEU A 51 -3.73 -12.03 5.66
N LEU A 52 -3.44 -11.25 4.63
CA LEU A 52 -4.40 -10.97 3.54
C LEU A 52 -4.79 -12.27 2.82
N VAL A 53 -3.81 -13.12 2.46
CA VAL A 53 -4.06 -14.40 1.78
C VAL A 53 -4.81 -15.37 2.70
N ALA A 54 -4.35 -15.55 3.94
CA ALA A 54 -5.01 -16.42 4.91
C ALA A 54 -6.46 -15.97 5.19
N GLY A 55 -6.67 -14.66 5.33
CA GLY A 55 -7.99 -14.09 5.55
C GLY A 55 -8.93 -14.30 4.37
N ALA A 56 -8.45 -14.08 3.13
CA ALA A 56 -9.22 -14.36 1.91
C ALA A 56 -9.62 -15.84 1.80
N VAL A 57 -8.69 -16.76 2.11
CA VAL A 57 -8.97 -18.21 2.12
C VAL A 57 -10.02 -18.57 3.17
N LEU A 58 -9.97 -17.99 4.37
CA LEU A 58 -10.97 -18.24 5.42
C LEU A 58 -12.36 -17.71 5.05
N ILE A 59 -12.42 -16.53 4.42
CA ILE A 59 -13.68 -15.96 3.92
C ILE A 59 -14.27 -16.84 2.82
N ALA A 60 -13.46 -17.25 1.84
CA ALA A 60 -13.88 -18.13 0.76
C ALA A 60 -14.36 -19.49 1.28
N ALA A 61 -13.61 -20.11 2.20
CA ALA A 61 -13.99 -21.37 2.83
C ALA A 61 -15.30 -21.25 3.64
N GLY A 62 -15.50 -20.11 4.30
CA GLY A 62 -16.76 -19.78 4.98
C GLY A 62 -17.94 -19.68 4.02
N ALA A 63 -17.75 -19.00 2.88
CA ALA A 63 -18.77 -18.82 1.85
C ALA A 63 -19.14 -20.12 1.12
N VAL A 64 -18.16 -20.98 0.79
CA VAL A 64 -18.41 -22.29 0.19
C VAL A 64 -19.18 -23.19 1.16
N ARG A 65 -18.85 -23.15 2.47
CA ARG A 65 -19.55 -23.94 3.48
C ARG A 65 -20.99 -23.47 3.70
N THR A 66 -21.26 -22.17 3.67
CA THR A 66 -22.64 -21.66 3.77
C THR A 66 -23.43 -21.91 2.48
N GLY A 67 -22.80 -21.83 1.31
CA GLY A 67 -23.39 -22.17 0.02
C GLY A 67 -23.75 -23.65 -0.11
N GLY A 68 -22.85 -24.55 0.30
CA GLY A 68 -23.09 -26.00 0.31
C GLY A 68 -24.23 -26.42 1.23
N VAL A 69 -24.30 -25.85 2.45
CA VAL A 69 -25.43 -26.11 3.37
C VAL A 69 -26.77 -25.63 2.79
N ARG A 70 -26.75 -24.55 2.01
CA ARG A 70 -27.95 -24.02 1.35
C ARG A 70 -28.35 -24.81 0.10
N ALA A 71 -27.38 -25.39 -0.61
CA ALA A 71 -27.59 -26.30 -1.73
C ALA A 71 -28.20 -27.64 -1.26
N GLU A 72 -27.69 -28.22 -0.18
CA GLU A 72 -28.22 -29.45 0.43
C GLU A 72 -29.65 -29.26 0.96
N ALA A 73 -29.96 -28.10 1.54
CA ALA A 73 -31.31 -27.73 1.99
C ALA A 73 -32.28 -27.38 0.85
N GLY A 74 -31.78 -27.25 -0.39
CA GLY A 74 -32.53 -26.84 -1.57
C GLY A 74 -32.67 -27.92 -2.65
N GLN A 75 -32.29 -29.18 -2.36
CA GLN A 75 -32.34 -30.29 -3.32
C GLN A 75 -33.79 -30.75 -3.60
N GLY A 76 -34.51 -29.87 -4.28
CA GLY A 76 -35.81 -30.07 -4.88
C GLY A 76 -35.92 -29.17 -6.11
N ARG A 77 -34.96 -29.27 -7.04
CA ARG A 77 -35.08 -28.99 -8.49
C ARG A 77 -33.68 -29.04 -9.16
N PRO A 78 -33.50 -29.81 -10.26
CA PRO A 78 -32.27 -29.78 -11.03
C PRO A 78 -32.33 -28.67 -12.08
N GLY A 79 -31.27 -27.88 -12.23
CA GLY A 79 -31.15 -26.93 -13.33
C GLY A 79 -29.96 -25.98 -13.19
N GLU A 80 -28.99 -26.17 -14.06
CA GLU A 80 -27.91 -25.26 -14.47
C GLU A 80 -26.81 -24.93 -13.46
N GLY A 81 -25.63 -25.54 -13.67
CA GLY A 81 -24.40 -25.14 -13.01
C GLY A 81 -23.84 -23.86 -13.66
N PRO A 82 -23.31 -22.90 -12.89
CA PRO A 82 -22.52 -21.82 -13.47
C PRO A 82 -21.10 -22.33 -13.76
N SER A 83 -20.70 -22.15 -15.02
CA SER A 83 -19.35 -22.31 -15.53
C SER A 83 -18.31 -21.69 -14.59
N ALA A 84 -17.28 -22.46 -14.27
CA ALA A 84 -16.05 -21.94 -13.69
C ALA A 84 -15.39 -21.05 -14.74
N GLU A 85 -15.53 -19.73 -14.59
CA GLU A 85 -14.75 -18.78 -15.35
C GLU A 85 -13.34 -18.69 -14.75
N ASP A 86 -12.37 -18.73 -15.65
CA ASP A 86 -10.93 -18.70 -15.41
C ASP A 86 -10.51 -17.52 -14.53
N GLY A 87 -9.81 -17.85 -13.44
CA GLY A 87 -9.01 -16.92 -12.64
C GLY A 87 -7.54 -17.33 -12.67
N SER A 88 -7.04 -17.76 -13.83
CA SER A 88 -5.61 -17.99 -14.05
C SER A 88 -4.92 -16.63 -14.25
N GLY A 89 -4.13 -16.19 -13.28
CA GLY A 89 -3.28 -15.02 -13.45
C GLY A 89 -2.78 -14.38 -12.16
N ALA A 90 -1.79 -14.98 -11.51
CA ALA A 90 -0.84 -14.26 -10.66
C ALA A 90 0.45 -15.07 -10.56
N GLY A 91 1.21 -15.11 -11.66
CA GLY A 91 2.62 -15.50 -11.59
C GLY A 91 3.40 -14.51 -10.70
N PRO A 92 4.58 -14.88 -10.17
CA PRO A 92 5.48 -13.93 -9.56
C PRO A 92 5.76 -12.82 -10.58
N ALA A 93 5.40 -11.58 -10.26
CA ALA A 93 5.80 -10.44 -11.06
C ALA A 93 7.32 -10.32 -10.92
N GLU A 94 8.05 -10.83 -11.92
CA GLU A 94 9.45 -10.50 -12.09
C GLU A 94 9.52 -9.01 -12.38
N VAL A 95 10.02 -8.26 -11.40
CA VAL A 95 10.19 -6.81 -11.51
C VAL A 95 11.37 -6.60 -12.43
N ALA A 96 11.09 -6.41 -13.72
CA ALA A 96 12.08 -5.91 -14.66
C ALA A 96 12.61 -4.57 -14.13
N PRO A 97 13.94 -4.35 -14.07
CA PRO A 97 14.48 -3.05 -13.69
C PRO A 97 13.98 -2.01 -14.70
N LEU A 98 13.03 -1.18 -14.28
CA LEU A 98 12.75 0.04 -15.00
C LEU A 98 14.05 0.84 -15.07
N PRO A 99 14.41 1.43 -16.23
CA PRO A 99 15.56 2.32 -16.29
C PRO A 99 15.33 3.43 -15.27
N VAL A 100 16.09 3.38 -14.18
CA VAL A 100 16.13 4.44 -13.18
C VAL A 100 16.65 5.65 -13.96
N PRO A 101 15.84 6.71 -14.17
CA PRO A 101 16.41 7.94 -14.71
C PRO A 101 17.53 8.31 -13.76
N ALA A 102 18.73 8.53 -14.31
CA ALA A 102 19.86 9.02 -13.56
C ALA A 102 19.33 10.18 -12.71
N ARG A 103 19.38 10.04 -11.38
CA ARG A 103 19.10 11.15 -10.49
C ARG A 103 20.28 12.09 -10.65
N ASP A 104 20.13 13.03 -11.57
CA ASP A 104 21.00 14.17 -11.66
C ASP A 104 20.90 14.91 -10.32
N GLY A 105 21.93 14.75 -9.47
CA GLY A 105 22.34 15.88 -8.65
C GLY A 105 22.95 16.91 -9.59
N PRO A 106 22.70 18.23 -9.43
CA PRO A 106 22.77 18.94 -8.16
C PRO A 106 21.50 19.78 -7.83
N SER A 107 21.56 20.42 -6.66
CA SER A 107 20.77 21.57 -6.20
C SER A 107 20.02 22.33 -7.30
N SER A 108 18.70 22.47 -7.16
CA SER A 108 18.04 23.63 -7.78
C SER A 108 18.44 24.87 -6.99
N ASP A 109 19.17 25.80 -7.60
CA ASP A 109 19.49 27.13 -7.03
C ASP A 109 18.25 28.03 -6.86
N GLY A 110 17.07 27.54 -7.21
CA GLY A 110 15.81 28.23 -7.00
C GLY A 110 15.44 28.28 -5.52
N PRO A 111 14.72 29.33 -5.08
CA PRO A 111 14.30 29.44 -3.71
C PRO A 111 13.43 28.24 -3.30
N PRO A 112 13.53 27.78 -2.05
CA PRO A 112 12.66 26.74 -1.50
C PRO A 112 11.19 27.11 -1.69
N LEU A 113 10.36 26.10 -1.97
CA LEU A 113 8.92 26.24 -2.17
C LEU A 113 8.15 25.69 -0.97
N ARG A 114 6.90 26.14 -0.81
CA ARG A 114 5.93 25.61 0.15
C ARG A 114 4.57 25.48 -0.50
N VAL A 115 3.74 24.59 0.05
CA VAL A 115 2.31 24.52 -0.28
C VAL A 115 1.54 25.38 0.71
N PRO A 116 0.51 26.16 0.29
CA PRO A 116 -0.34 26.92 1.18
C PRO A 116 -0.94 26.02 2.28
N GLY A 117 -0.80 26.44 3.53
CA GLY A 117 -1.24 25.66 4.70
C GLY A 117 -0.32 24.49 5.09
N GLY A 118 0.76 24.24 4.35
CA GLY A 118 1.78 23.27 4.70
C GLY A 118 2.82 23.82 5.69
N THR A 119 3.41 22.92 6.47
CA THR A 119 4.48 23.22 7.45
C THR A 119 5.88 22.92 6.92
N LEU A 120 5.98 22.42 5.68
CA LEU A 120 7.22 21.92 5.10
C LEU A 120 7.75 22.83 4.00
N ALA A 121 9.07 23.01 4.00
CA ALA A 121 9.82 23.60 2.88
C ALA A 121 10.30 22.49 1.93
N HIS A 122 10.23 22.76 0.63
CA HIS A 122 10.57 21.82 -0.43
C HIS A 122 11.59 22.43 -1.39
N ARG A 123 12.43 21.60 -2.01
CA ARG A 123 13.16 22.01 -3.20
C ARG A 123 12.21 22.18 -4.39
N PRO A 124 12.52 23.04 -5.37
CA PRO A 124 11.72 23.21 -6.58
C PRO A 124 11.42 21.91 -7.34
N ASP A 125 12.35 20.97 -7.34
CA ASP A 125 12.25 19.67 -8.01
C ASP A 125 11.62 18.57 -7.15
N CYS A 126 11.16 18.88 -5.93
CA CYS A 126 10.54 17.88 -5.07
C CYS A 126 9.23 17.36 -5.68
N PRO A 127 9.01 16.03 -5.78
CA PRO A 127 7.80 15.46 -6.39
C PRO A 127 6.51 15.82 -5.65
N LEU A 128 6.60 16.34 -4.42
CA LEU A 128 5.45 16.80 -3.64
C LEU A 128 5.00 18.22 -4.00
N VAL A 129 5.80 19.00 -4.72
CA VAL A 129 5.49 20.37 -5.18
C VAL A 129 5.63 20.56 -6.70
N SER A 130 6.40 19.69 -7.36
CA SER A 130 6.54 19.70 -8.81
C SER A 130 5.17 19.53 -9.48
N GLY A 131 4.82 20.45 -10.39
CA GLY A 131 3.54 20.46 -11.09
C GLY A 131 2.35 20.96 -10.29
N LYS A 132 2.53 21.43 -9.05
CA LYS A 132 1.45 22.02 -8.24
C LYS A 132 1.36 23.54 -8.47
N PRO A 133 0.28 24.07 -9.05
CA PRO A 133 0.13 25.50 -9.31
C PRO A 133 0.05 26.33 -8.02
N GLU A 134 -0.35 25.72 -6.91
CA GLU A 134 -0.41 26.35 -5.60
C GLU A 134 0.95 26.46 -4.90
N ALA A 135 2.01 25.85 -5.42
CA ALA A 135 3.34 25.96 -4.81
C ALA A 135 3.89 27.38 -4.93
N LEU A 136 4.30 27.96 -3.80
CA LEU A 136 4.80 29.33 -3.71
C LEU A 136 6.18 29.36 -3.04
N PRO A 137 7.00 30.40 -3.26
CA PRO A 137 8.24 30.58 -2.52
C PRO A 137 8.03 30.55 -1.00
N ALA A 138 8.92 29.88 -0.28
CA ALA A 138 8.85 29.76 1.17
C ALA A 138 8.95 31.11 1.88
N GLY A 139 9.80 32.01 1.35
CA GLY A 139 10.13 33.29 1.98
C GLY A 139 10.73 33.09 3.37
N ASP A 140 10.37 33.95 4.32
CA ASP A 140 10.86 33.92 5.70
C ASP A 140 9.98 33.05 6.63
N ALA A 141 9.14 32.18 6.08
CA ALA A 141 8.29 31.32 6.90
C ALA A 141 9.12 30.27 7.66
N GLU A 142 8.80 30.09 8.94
CA GLU A 142 9.40 29.06 9.78
C GLU A 142 8.80 27.70 9.41
N LEU A 143 9.49 26.98 8.53
CA LEU A 143 9.07 25.71 7.95
C LEU A 143 10.08 24.61 8.29
N GLU A 144 9.58 23.42 8.58
CA GLU A 144 10.44 22.26 8.74
C GLU A 144 10.97 21.80 7.36
N PRO A 145 12.22 21.32 7.27
CA PRO A 145 12.70 20.72 6.03
C PRO A 145 11.85 19.53 5.62
N CYS A 146 11.41 19.50 4.37
CA CYS A 146 10.80 18.29 3.82
C CYS A 146 11.81 17.13 3.89
N PRO A 147 11.44 15.98 4.51
CA PRO A 147 12.34 14.84 4.65
C PRO A 147 12.64 14.15 3.32
N VAL A 148 11.83 14.39 2.29
CA VAL A 148 11.96 13.78 0.95
C VAL A 148 13.05 14.46 0.13
N CYS A 149 13.12 15.79 0.14
CA CYS A 149 14.03 16.55 -0.73
C CYS A 149 15.13 17.32 0.01
N GLU A 150 15.07 17.39 1.35
CA GLU A 150 16.13 17.96 2.19
C GLU A 150 16.62 19.36 1.73
N PRO A 151 15.76 20.38 1.72
CA PRO A 151 16.03 21.65 1.05
C PRO A 151 17.19 22.49 1.61
N TRP A 152 17.67 22.18 2.81
CA TRP A 152 18.67 22.99 3.53
C TRP A 152 20.02 22.28 3.69
N ARG A 153 20.22 21.10 3.09
CA ARG A 153 21.52 20.44 3.20
C ARG A 153 22.55 21.15 2.32
N PRO A 154 23.74 21.46 2.86
CA PRO A 154 24.84 22.10 2.13
C PRO A 154 25.46 21.19 1.08
#